data_AF-A0A7D7WF95-F1
#
_entry.id   AF-A0A7D7WF95-F1
#
_cell.length_a   1.000
_cell.length_b   1.000
_cell.length_c   1.000
_cell.angle_alpha   90.00
_cell.angle_beta   90.00
_cell.angle_gamma   90.00
#
_symmetry.space_group_name_H-M   'P 1'
#
loop_
_entity.id
_entity.type
_entity.pdbx_description
1 polymer ?
#
loop_
_entity_poly.entity_id
_entity_poly.type
_entity_poly.pdbx_seq_one_letter_code
_entity_poly.pdbx_strand_id
1 'polypeptide(L)'
;MARTNAVGFWEAVETLSDRGKPIVRPTQPVRSISSPVALVTLTTLAIAAIPLLLLDPDSADGVPMLLSLFLFPMIAGAVIIELVVLCKLGQQEPDWVLLWWPLVVLPAGLLAMSVGPMIAHPDYFDVTSVSSAAGVMFTFALLLVFGLGAGFLFWMLVVFPLRVLLMAAVDAVRGDRVAGFRVYAPLLLLSIPAISVTVVLSLDEVEASRAAVGQVVLALLGIPGDYEVAWGPGLWIVRGITLALIGGAIWTTARSKRSARENAE
;
A
#
# COMPACT_ATOMS: atom_id res chain seq x y z
N MET A 1 13.58 8.23 -38.23
CA MET A 1 13.15 8.76 -36.91
C MET A 1 12.34 7.69 -36.21
N ALA A 2 12.93 7.00 -35.23
CA ALA A 2 12.21 6.03 -34.42
C ALA A 2 11.29 6.79 -33.46
N ARG A 3 9.98 6.70 -33.65
CA ARG A 3 9.01 7.12 -32.63
C ARG A 3 9.08 6.08 -31.52
N THR A 4 9.66 6.46 -30.39
CA THR A 4 9.44 5.78 -29.13
C THR A 4 7.95 5.96 -28.80
N ASN A 5 7.14 4.94 -29.12
CA ASN A 5 5.80 4.80 -28.57
C ASN A 5 5.98 4.55 -27.07
N ALA A 6 6.13 5.62 -26.30
CA ALA A 6 5.94 5.57 -24.87
C ALA A 6 4.46 5.27 -24.65
N VAL A 7 4.16 3.97 -24.51
CA VAL A 7 2.84 3.49 -24.11
C VAL A 7 2.49 4.23 -22.83
N GLY A 8 1.40 4.99 -22.84
CA GLY A 8 0.98 5.76 -21.67
C GLY A 8 0.79 4.80 -20.49
N PHE A 9 1.05 5.25 -19.26
CA PHE A 9 0.81 4.43 -18.06
C PHE A 9 -0.58 3.78 -18.07
N TRP A 10 -1.59 4.51 -18.59
CA TRP A 10 -2.95 4.00 -18.76
C TRP A 10 -3.09 2.93 -19.85
N GLU A 11 -2.40 3.06 -21.00
CA GLU A 11 -2.35 2.00 -22.02
C GLU A 11 -1.60 0.76 -21.50
N ALA A 12 -0.59 0.93 -20.63
CA ALA A 12 0.10 -0.18 -19.97
C ALA A 12 -0.80 -0.90 -18.95
N VAL A 13 -1.66 -0.16 -18.23
CA VAL A 13 -2.66 -0.72 -17.32
C VAL A 13 -3.79 -1.40 -18.11
N GLU A 14 -4.21 -0.83 -19.23
CA GLU A 14 -5.23 -1.41 -20.13
C GLU A 14 -4.74 -2.69 -20.82
N THR A 15 -3.48 -2.72 -21.27
CA THR A 15 -2.84 -3.93 -21.83
C THR A 15 -2.63 -5.02 -20.79
N LEU A 16 -2.59 -4.70 -19.49
CA LEU A 16 -2.64 -5.70 -18.40
C LEU A 16 -4.07 -6.17 -18.08
N SER A 17 -5.07 -5.37 -18.45
CA SER A 17 -6.49 -5.64 -18.29
C SER A 17 -7.10 -6.43 -19.46
N ASP A 18 -6.27 -6.90 -20.40
CA ASP A 18 -6.59 -7.44 -21.73
C ASP A 18 -7.74 -8.47 -21.74
N ARG A 19 -8.97 -7.96 -21.67
CA ARG A 19 -10.17 -8.59 -22.19
C ARG A 19 -10.29 -8.06 -23.60
N GLY A 20 -9.74 -8.76 -24.59
CA GLY A 20 -10.01 -8.54 -26.01
C GLY A 20 -11.49 -8.75 -26.42
N LYS A 21 -12.43 -8.47 -25.52
CA LYS A 21 -13.87 -8.43 -25.78
C LYS A 21 -14.27 -6.98 -25.96
N PRO A 22 -15.07 -6.65 -27.00
CA PRO A 22 -15.61 -5.31 -27.18
C PRO A 22 -16.33 -4.88 -25.90
N ILE A 23 -15.95 -3.73 -25.36
CA ILE A 23 -16.56 -3.16 -24.17
C ILE A 23 -18.01 -2.84 -24.51
N VAL A 24 -18.94 -3.67 -24.03
CA VAL A 24 -20.37 -3.38 -24.09
C VAL A 24 -20.61 -2.20 -23.16
N ARG A 25 -20.85 -1.03 -23.74
CA ARG A 25 -21.08 0.21 -22.98
C ARG A 25 -22.36 0.03 -22.15
N PRO A 26 -22.29 0.08 -20.81
CA PRO A 26 -23.51 0.17 -20.02
C PRO A 26 -24.21 1.48 -20.41
N THR A 27 -25.43 1.38 -20.94
CA THR A 27 -26.27 2.51 -21.35
C THR A 27 -26.92 3.24 -20.17
N GLN A 28 -26.72 2.73 -18.94
CA GLN A 28 -27.25 3.34 -17.73
C GLN A 28 -26.16 4.06 -16.94
N PRO A 29 -26.42 5.30 -16.47
CA PRO A 29 -25.50 5.99 -15.56
C PRO A 29 -25.39 5.19 -14.26
N VAL A 30 -24.20 4.69 -13.96
CA VAL A 30 -23.94 4.02 -12.68
C VAL A 30 -24.00 5.05 -11.56
N ARG A 31 -24.53 4.64 -10.40
CA ARG A 31 -24.59 5.42 -9.16
C ARG A 31 -23.25 6.11 -8.86
N SER A 32 -23.30 7.38 -8.45
CA SER A 32 -22.13 8.17 -8.05
C SER A 32 -21.23 7.41 -7.07
N ILE A 33 -19.92 7.38 -7.35
CA ILE A 33 -18.89 6.81 -6.47
C ILE A 33 -18.68 7.63 -5.17
N SER A 34 -19.37 8.76 -5.01
CA SER A 34 -19.33 9.55 -3.78
C SER A 34 -19.84 8.77 -2.57
N SER A 35 -20.89 7.96 -2.73
CA SER A 35 -21.44 7.13 -1.65
C SER A 35 -20.46 6.07 -1.11
N PRO A 36 -19.80 5.24 -1.94
CA PRO A 36 -18.82 4.29 -1.43
C PRO A 36 -17.59 4.97 -0.82
N VAL A 37 -17.14 6.11 -1.35
CA VAL A 37 -16.02 6.84 -0.75
C VAL A 37 -16.41 7.44 0.61
N ALA A 38 -17.62 8.00 0.72
CA ALA A 38 -18.16 8.44 2.00
C ALA A 38 -18.19 7.31 3.02
N LEU A 39 -18.65 6.11 2.60
CA LEU A 39 -18.67 4.93 3.45
C LEU A 39 -17.27 4.54 3.92
N VAL A 40 -16.27 4.52 3.03
CA VAL A 40 -14.88 4.22 3.39
C VAL A 40 -14.36 5.25 4.39
N THR A 41 -14.56 6.55 4.15
CA THR A 41 -14.16 7.62 5.06
C THR A 41 -14.82 7.50 6.43
N LEU A 42 -16.14 7.33 6.49
CA LEU A 42 -16.87 7.21 7.76
C LEU A 42 -16.49 5.94 8.53
N THR A 43 -16.31 4.82 7.83
CA THR A 43 -15.84 3.57 8.44
C THR A 43 -14.42 3.74 9.00
N THR A 44 -13.54 4.43 8.27
CA THR A 44 -12.18 4.74 8.72
C THR A 44 -12.20 5.60 9.99
N LEU A 45 -13.05 6.64 10.03
CA LEU A 45 -13.24 7.45 11.24
C LEU A 45 -13.72 6.60 12.42
N ALA A 46 -14.71 5.73 12.21
CA ALA A 46 -15.23 4.86 13.26
C ALA A 46 -14.17 3.88 13.79
N ILE A 47 -13.36 3.29 12.90
CA ILE A 47 -12.28 2.38 13.30
C ILE A 47 -11.16 3.13 14.01
N ALA A 48 -10.75 4.30 13.52
CA ALA A 48 -9.69 5.13 14.11
C ALA A 48 -10.09 5.73 15.47
N ALA A 49 -11.38 5.98 15.68
CA ALA A 49 -11.88 6.46 16.97
C ALA A 49 -11.63 5.47 18.11
N ILE A 50 -11.58 4.16 17.83
CA ILE A 50 -11.34 3.13 18.85
C ILE A 50 -9.95 3.32 19.50
N PRO A 51 -8.82 3.25 18.76
CA PRO A 51 -7.51 3.50 19.34
C PRO A 51 -7.33 4.93 19.85
N LEU A 52 -7.91 5.94 19.20
CA LEU A 52 -7.80 7.32 19.71
C LEU A 52 -8.49 7.50 21.06
N LEU A 53 -9.72 7.02 21.20
CA LEU A 53 -10.56 7.38 22.35
C LEU A 53 -10.53 6.34 23.48
N LEU A 54 -10.15 5.09 23.18
CA LEU A 54 -10.25 3.98 24.13
C LEU A 54 -8.90 3.40 24.55
N LEU A 55 -7.81 3.68 23.83
CA LEU A 55 -6.48 3.18 24.19
C LEU A 55 -5.64 4.29 24.80
N ASP A 56 -4.98 3.94 25.89
CA ASP A 56 -4.05 4.82 26.58
C ASP A 56 -2.77 4.95 25.74
N PRO A 57 -2.39 6.18 25.30
CA PRO A 57 -1.17 6.39 24.52
C PRO A 57 0.10 5.98 25.29
N ASP A 58 0.09 6.08 26.63
CA ASP A 58 1.24 5.74 27.48
C ASP A 58 1.51 4.22 27.48
N SER A 59 0.46 3.41 27.34
CA SER A 59 0.54 1.95 27.46
C SER A 59 1.25 1.26 26.29
N ALA A 60 1.30 1.93 25.13
CA ALA A 60 1.78 1.36 23.88
C ALA A 60 2.61 2.37 23.08
N ASP A 61 3.28 3.30 23.77
CA ASP A 61 4.22 4.27 23.20
C ASP A 61 3.69 4.95 21.92
N GLY A 62 2.45 5.45 21.98
CA GLY A 62 1.86 6.21 20.87
C GLY A 62 1.46 5.38 19.66
N VAL A 63 1.57 4.05 19.69
CA VAL A 63 1.04 3.15 18.65
C VAL A 63 -0.43 3.45 18.32
N PRO A 64 -1.34 3.69 19.30
CA PRO A 64 -2.72 4.06 18.98
C PRO A 64 -2.82 5.31 18.10
N MET A 65 -1.95 6.29 18.33
CA MET A 65 -1.91 7.53 17.55
C MET A 65 -1.37 7.28 16.14
N LEU A 66 -0.29 6.50 16.01
CA LEU A 66 0.26 6.10 14.71
C LEU A 66 -0.76 5.30 13.88
N LEU A 67 -1.48 4.36 14.48
CA LEU A 67 -2.51 3.60 13.77
C LEU A 67 -3.61 4.52 13.23
N SER A 68 -4.08 5.44 14.08
CA SER A 68 -5.25 6.28 13.80
C SER A 68 -4.96 7.41 12.83
N LEU A 69 -3.79 8.04 12.96
CA LEU A 69 -3.43 9.22 12.19
C LEU A 69 -2.55 8.88 10.97
N PHE A 70 -1.95 7.69 10.88
CA PHE A 70 -1.13 7.31 9.74
C PHE A 70 -1.68 6.07 9.02
N LEU A 71 -1.76 4.92 9.70
CA LEU A 71 -2.06 3.64 9.06
C LEU A 71 -3.47 3.59 8.45
N PHE A 72 -4.51 3.93 9.23
CA PHE A 72 -5.88 3.86 8.72
C PHE A 72 -6.15 4.86 7.60
N PRO A 73 -5.69 6.13 7.68
CA PRO A 73 -5.75 7.06 6.55
C PRO A 73 -5.01 6.56 5.32
N MET A 74 -3.85 5.93 5.47
CA MET A 74 -3.10 5.31 4.37
C MET A 74 -3.93 4.22 3.67
N ILE A 75 -4.52 3.30 4.43
CA ILE A 75 -5.36 2.23 3.90
C ILE A 75 -6.60 2.82 3.21
N ALA A 76 -7.26 3.79 3.84
CA ALA A 76 -8.43 4.47 3.28
C ALA A 76 -8.10 5.15 1.95
N GLY A 77 -6.98 5.90 1.91
CA GLY A 77 -6.47 6.53 0.69
C GLY A 77 -6.24 5.52 -0.42
N ALA A 78 -5.63 4.37 -0.10
CA ALA A 78 -5.39 3.32 -1.08
C ALA A 78 -6.68 2.70 -1.64
N VAL A 79 -7.66 2.43 -0.77
CA VAL A 79 -8.97 1.90 -1.19
C VAL A 79 -9.73 2.92 -2.05
N ILE A 80 -9.66 4.21 -1.71
CA ILE A 80 -10.31 5.28 -2.49
C ILE A 80 -9.64 5.41 -3.86
N ILE A 81 -8.32 5.33 -3.96
CA ILE A 81 -7.60 5.29 -5.23
C ILE A 81 -8.09 4.12 -6.08
N GLU A 82 -8.22 2.93 -5.50
CA GLU A 82 -8.74 1.75 -6.21
C GLU A 82 -10.16 1.97 -6.75
N LEU A 83 -11.06 2.57 -5.95
CA LEU A 83 -12.41 2.92 -6.40
C LEU A 83 -12.39 3.91 -7.58
N VAL A 84 -11.51 4.91 -7.53
CA VAL A 84 -11.34 5.89 -8.63
C VAL A 84 -10.80 5.21 -9.88
N VAL A 85 -9.83 4.29 -9.75
CA VAL A 85 -9.29 3.52 -10.87
C VAL A 85 -10.37 2.63 -11.49
N LEU A 86 -11.16 1.93 -10.68
CA LEU A 86 -12.28 1.13 -11.17
C LEU A 86 -13.33 1.97 -11.91
N CYS A 87 -13.63 3.17 -11.40
CA CYS A 87 -14.51 4.15 -12.05
C CYS A 87 -13.97 4.57 -13.42
N LYS A 88 -12.68 4.95 -13.48
CA LYS A 88 -12.01 5.36 -14.72
C LYS A 88 -11.93 4.24 -15.76
N LEU A 89 -11.66 3.01 -15.35
CA LEU A 89 -11.69 1.83 -16.24
C LEU A 89 -13.11 1.52 -16.73
N GLY A 90 -14.14 1.90 -15.97
CA GLY A 90 -15.53 1.92 -16.41
C GLY A 90 -15.88 3.07 -17.36
N GLN A 91 -14.89 3.85 -17.82
CA GLN A 91 -15.04 5.07 -18.63
C GLN A 91 -15.96 6.12 -18.00
N GLN A 92 -15.97 6.19 -16.67
CA GLN A 92 -16.71 7.19 -15.92
C GLN A 92 -15.78 8.26 -15.37
N GLU A 93 -16.27 9.50 -15.31
CA GLU A 93 -15.52 10.59 -14.70
C GLU A 93 -15.89 10.72 -13.21
N PRO A 94 -14.90 10.67 -12.30
CA PRO A 94 -15.14 10.92 -10.90
C PRO A 94 -15.48 12.40 -10.71
N ASP A 95 -16.51 12.68 -9.92
CA ASP A 95 -16.85 14.04 -9.51
C ASP A 95 -15.82 14.56 -8.49
N TRP A 96 -15.45 15.84 -8.59
CA TRP A 96 -14.54 16.50 -7.65
C TRP A 96 -15.08 16.55 -6.22
N VAL A 97 -16.41 16.54 -6.07
CA VAL A 97 -17.08 16.46 -4.75
C VAL A 97 -16.65 15.20 -3.99
N LEU A 98 -16.19 14.15 -4.68
CA LEU A 98 -15.63 12.95 -4.08
C LEU A 98 -14.46 13.24 -3.13
N LEU A 99 -13.57 14.16 -3.52
CA LEU A 99 -12.33 14.44 -2.80
C LEU A 99 -12.56 15.14 -1.47
N TRP A 100 -13.74 15.75 -1.28
CA TRP A 100 -14.16 16.33 0.00
C TRP A 100 -14.05 15.33 1.16
N TRP A 101 -14.40 14.06 0.91
CA TRP A 101 -14.39 13.01 1.93
C TRP A 101 -12.98 12.68 2.44
N PRO A 102 -12.02 12.24 1.61
CA PRO A 102 -10.67 11.92 2.08
C PRO A 102 -9.83 13.15 2.44
N LEU A 103 -10.07 14.30 1.80
CA LEU A 103 -9.19 15.47 1.98
C LEU A 103 -9.68 16.45 3.06
N VAL A 104 -10.98 16.45 3.39
CA VAL A 104 -11.54 17.38 4.38
C VAL A 104 -12.21 16.65 5.52
N VAL A 105 -13.18 15.76 5.24
CA VAL A 105 -13.95 15.08 6.30
C VAL A 105 -13.06 14.16 7.13
N LEU A 106 -12.23 13.34 6.48
CA LEU A 106 -11.36 12.40 7.18
C LEU A 106 -10.31 13.12 8.05
N PRO A 107 -9.51 14.09 7.55
CA PRO A 107 -8.50 14.75 8.37
C PRO A 107 -9.12 15.60 9.47
N ALA A 108 -10.18 16.35 9.17
CA ALA A 108 -10.85 17.18 10.18
C ALA A 108 -11.48 16.31 11.28
N GLY A 109 -12.10 15.19 10.93
CA GLY A 109 -12.66 14.24 11.89
C GLY A 109 -11.60 13.64 12.80
N LEU A 110 -10.48 13.18 12.24
CA LEU A 110 -9.39 12.59 13.03
C LEU A 110 -8.69 13.62 13.93
N LEU A 111 -8.46 14.84 13.43
CA LEU A 111 -7.91 15.93 14.24
C LEU A 111 -8.87 16.34 15.35
N ALA A 112 -10.17 16.40 15.09
CA ALA A 112 -11.15 16.69 16.14
C ALA A 112 -11.15 15.60 17.22
N MET A 113 -11.06 14.33 16.82
CA MET A 113 -11.00 13.18 17.73
C MET A 113 -9.70 13.14 18.53
N SER A 114 -8.58 13.62 17.99
CA SER A 114 -7.28 13.62 18.69
C SER A 114 -7.16 14.70 19.79
N VAL A 115 -8.09 15.68 19.84
CA VAL A 115 -8.08 16.71 20.90
C VAL A 115 -8.32 16.11 22.28
N GLY A 116 -9.24 15.16 22.40
CA GLY A 116 -9.57 14.52 23.69
C GLY A 116 -8.37 13.83 24.33
N PRO A 117 -7.70 12.89 23.62
CA PRO A 117 -6.51 12.21 24.11
C PRO A 117 -5.36 13.17 24.45
N MET A 118 -5.16 14.20 23.64
CA MET A 118 -4.14 15.23 23.87
C MET A 118 -4.36 15.98 25.20
N ILE A 119 -5.61 16.28 25.54
CA ILE A 119 -5.96 16.94 26.82
C ILE A 119 -5.92 15.96 27.98
N ALA A 120 -6.26 14.69 27.75
CA ALA A 120 -6.28 13.65 28.78
C ALA A 120 -4.87 13.21 29.21
N HIS A 121 -3.90 13.21 28.30
CA HIS A 121 -2.50 12.82 28.56
C HIS A 121 -1.52 13.95 28.21
N PRO A 122 -1.57 15.10 28.91
CA PRO A 122 -0.77 16.27 28.54
C PRO A 122 0.74 16.03 28.71
N ASP A 123 1.14 15.19 29.68
CA ASP A 123 2.54 14.86 29.92
C ASP A 123 3.14 14.00 28.80
N TYR A 124 2.37 13.07 28.24
CA TYR A 124 2.80 12.24 27.10
C TYR A 124 3.06 13.08 25.84
N PHE A 125 2.20 14.08 25.59
CA PHE A 125 2.28 14.93 24.41
C PHE A 125 3.06 16.24 24.65
N ASP A 126 3.73 16.41 25.79
CA ASP A 126 4.44 17.64 26.17
C ASP A 126 3.58 18.93 26.07
N VAL A 127 2.30 18.82 26.43
CA VAL A 127 1.33 19.91 26.34
C VAL A 127 1.37 20.79 27.61
N THR A 128 2.34 21.69 27.64
CA THR A 128 2.51 22.68 28.72
C THR A 128 1.80 24.02 28.47
N SER A 129 1.36 24.29 27.23
CA SER A 129 0.76 25.57 26.83
C SER A 129 -0.13 25.44 25.59
N VAL A 130 -0.93 26.47 25.28
CA VAL A 130 -1.73 26.52 24.04
C VAL A 130 -0.84 26.44 22.79
N SER A 131 0.35 27.05 22.82
CA SER A 131 1.29 26.97 21.71
C SER A 131 1.89 25.59 21.53
N SER A 132 2.21 24.86 22.61
CA SER A 132 2.69 23.48 22.49
C SER A 132 1.58 22.54 22.03
N ALA A 133 0.34 22.72 22.51
CA ALA A 133 -0.83 21.99 22.00
C ALA A 133 -1.02 22.20 20.48
N ALA A 134 -0.89 23.44 20.01
CA ALA A 134 -0.96 23.75 18.57
C ALA A 134 0.17 23.05 17.78
N GLY A 135 1.37 22.98 18.36
CA GLY A 135 2.50 22.23 17.78
C GLY A 135 2.21 20.74 17.65
N VAL A 136 1.64 20.10 18.67
CA VAL A 136 1.23 18.68 18.64
C VAL A 136 0.15 18.46 17.58
N MET A 137 -0.87 19.30 17.53
CA MET A 137 -1.93 19.22 16.53
C MET A 137 -1.40 19.40 15.10
N PHE A 138 -0.37 20.23 14.91
CA PHE A 138 0.31 20.37 13.63
C PHE A 138 1.06 19.09 13.25
N THR A 139 1.76 18.45 14.20
CA THR A 139 2.41 17.15 13.98
C THR A 139 1.39 16.07 13.60
N PHE A 140 0.23 16.03 14.27
CA PHE A 140 -0.88 15.13 13.92
C PHE A 140 -1.39 15.38 12.50
N ALA A 141 -1.54 16.64 12.11
CA ALA A 141 -1.94 17.01 10.75
C ALA A 141 -0.90 16.57 9.70
N LEU A 142 0.39 16.74 9.99
CA LEU A 142 1.46 16.24 9.11
C LEU A 142 1.42 14.73 8.99
N LEU A 143 1.25 14.01 10.10
CA LEU A 143 1.17 12.55 10.10
C LEU A 143 -0.01 12.05 9.25
N LEU A 144 -1.15 12.72 9.32
CA LEU A 144 -2.32 12.48 8.46
C LEU A 144 -2.03 12.69 6.98
N VAL A 145 -1.37 13.80 6.63
CA VAL A 145 -0.96 14.09 5.25
C VAL A 145 0.02 13.04 4.74
N PHE A 146 0.99 12.64 5.57
CA PHE A 146 1.91 11.56 5.24
C PHE A 146 1.21 10.23 5.06
N GLY A 147 0.25 9.88 5.93
CA GLY A 147 -0.55 8.66 5.81
C GLY A 147 -1.35 8.65 4.51
N LEU A 148 -2.10 9.71 4.23
CA LEU A 148 -2.86 9.85 2.99
C LEU A 148 -1.96 9.80 1.75
N GLY A 149 -0.81 10.48 1.77
CA GLY A 149 0.18 10.45 0.69
C GLY A 149 0.78 9.07 0.49
N ALA A 150 1.15 8.39 1.58
CA ALA A 150 1.63 7.00 1.56
C ALA A 150 0.56 6.04 1.04
N GLY A 151 -0.73 6.42 1.09
CA GLY A 151 -1.84 5.63 0.52
C GLY A 151 -1.64 5.31 -0.96
N PHE A 152 -0.99 6.20 -1.73
CA PHE A 152 -0.62 5.91 -3.12
C PHE A 152 0.43 4.80 -3.23
N LEU A 153 1.48 4.84 -2.40
CA LEU A 153 2.51 3.81 -2.37
C LEU A 153 1.93 2.47 -1.92
N PHE A 154 1.09 2.49 -0.88
CA PHE A 154 0.39 1.30 -0.40
C PHE A 154 -0.55 0.72 -1.46
N TRP A 155 -1.27 1.58 -2.19
CA TRP A 155 -2.08 1.14 -3.32
C TRP A 155 -1.24 0.46 -4.39
N MET A 156 -0.14 1.09 -4.83
CA MET A 156 0.72 0.58 -5.89
C MET A 156 1.41 -0.73 -5.52
N LEU A 157 1.86 -0.87 -4.27
CA LEU A 157 2.64 -2.02 -3.81
C LEU A 157 1.80 -3.16 -3.25
N VAL A 158 0.56 -2.89 -2.83
CA VAL A 158 -0.29 -3.89 -2.17
C VAL A 158 -1.63 -4.06 -2.89
N VAL A 159 -2.44 -3.01 -2.97
CA VAL A 159 -3.83 -3.13 -3.47
C VAL A 159 -3.87 -3.50 -4.95
N PHE A 160 -3.13 -2.76 -5.79
CA PHE A 160 -3.02 -3.02 -7.22
C PHE A 160 -2.51 -4.44 -7.54
N PRO A 161 -1.37 -4.91 -7.00
CA PRO A 161 -0.88 -6.24 -7.32
C PRO A 161 -1.80 -7.35 -6.80
N LEU A 162 -2.43 -7.18 -5.63
CA LEU A 162 -3.46 -8.12 -5.15
C LEU A 162 -4.63 -8.22 -6.12
N ARG A 163 -5.11 -7.09 -6.66
CA ARG A 163 -6.17 -7.10 -7.68
C ARG A 163 -5.73 -7.85 -8.93
N VAL A 164 -4.52 -7.60 -9.44
CA VAL A 164 -4.01 -8.28 -10.64
C VAL A 164 -3.93 -9.79 -10.41
N LEU A 165 -3.45 -10.23 -9.24
CA LEU A 165 -3.42 -11.64 -8.86
C LEU A 165 -4.82 -12.25 -8.73
N LEU A 166 -5.77 -11.53 -8.13
CA LEU A 166 -7.16 -11.98 -8.03
C LEU A 166 -7.77 -12.19 -9.42
N MET A 167 -7.56 -11.25 -10.35
CA MET A 167 -8.03 -11.38 -11.73
C MET A 167 -7.36 -12.57 -12.43
N ALA A 168 -6.05 -12.73 -12.28
CA ALA A 168 -5.32 -13.88 -12.81
C ALA A 168 -5.84 -15.21 -12.24
N ALA A 169 -6.16 -15.27 -10.95
CA ALA A 169 -6.73 -16.46 -10.31
C ALA A 169 -8.13 -16.77 -10.84
N VAL A 170 -8.99 -15.76 -11.00
CA VAL A 170 -10.34 -15.92 -11.58
C VAL A 170 -10.25 -16.41 -13.04
N ASP A 171 -9.34 -15.85 -13.84
CA ASP A 171 -9.10 -16.27 -15.23
C ASP A 171 -8.60 -17.73 -15.27
N ALA A 172 -7.68 -18.12 -14.38
CA ALA A 172 -7.19 -19.50 -14.28
C ALA A 172 -8.29 -20.50 -13.88
N VAL A 173 -9.17 -20.14 -12.93
CA VAL A 173 -10.31 -20.97 -12.52
C VAL A 173 -11.32 -21.15 -13.66
N ARG A 174 -11.43 -20.16 -14.55
CA ARG A 174 -12.27 -20.23 -15.76
C ARG A 174 -11.64 -21.02 -16.91
N GLY A 175 -10.39 -21.48 -16.75
CA GLY A 175 -9.65 -22.19 -17.78
C GLY A 175 -9.01 -21.29 -18.83
N ASP A 176 -9.01 -19.97 -18.63
CA ASP A 176 -8.38 -19.04 -19.55
C ASP A 176 -6.84 -19.10 -19.40
N ARG A 177 -6.12 -18.91 -20.51
CA ARG A 177 -4.65 -18.87 -20.48
C ARG A 177 -4.18 -17.58 -19.83
N VAL A 178 -3.58 -17.69 -18.64
CA VAL A 178 -3.00 -16.57 -17.91
C VAL A 178 -1.56 -16.34 -18.37
N ALA A 179 -1.26 -15.12 -18.83
CA ALA A 179 0.10 -14.72 -19.16
C ALA A 179 0.98 -14.74 -17.88
N GLY A 180 2.15 -15.39 -17.94
CA GLY A 180 3.03 -15.52 -16.78
C GLY A 180 3.44 -14.18 -16.14
N PHE A 181 3.55 -13.11 -16.94
CA PHE A 181 3.81 -11.76 -16.45
C PHE A 181 2.71 -11.22 -15.52
N ARG A 182 1.43 -11.56 -15.76
CA ARG A 182 0.29 -11.19 -14.90
C ARG A 182 0.32 -11.87 -13.52
N VAL A 183 1.17 -12.87 -13.34
CA VAL A 183 1.41 -13.53 -12.03
C VAL A 183 2.72 -13.05 -11.43
N TYR A 184 3.80 -12.98 -12.21
CA TYR A 184 5.13 -12.66 -11.70
C TYR A 184 5.28 -11.19 -11.28
N ALA A 185 4.83 -10.24 -12.11
CA ALA A 185 4.95 -8.81 -11.81
C ALA A 185 4.27 -8.40 -10.48
N PRO A 186 3.02 -8.80 -10.19
CA PRO A 186 2.40 -8.44 -8.91
C PRO A 186 3.04 -9.14 -7.71
N LEU A 187 3.58 -10.36 -7.84
CA LEU A 187 4.33 -11.01 -6.77
C LEU A 187 5.62 -10.26 -6.44
N LEU A 188 6.31 -9.74 -7.45
CA LEU A 188 7.48 -8.88 -7.25
C LEU A 188 7.10 -7.61 -6.49
N LEU A 189 6.02 -6.92 -6.89
CA LEU A 189 5.56 -5.73 -6.19
C LEU A 189 5.18 -6.00 -4.73
N LEU A 190 4.46 -7.10 -4.46
CA LEU A 190 4.07 -7.51 -3.10
C LEU A 190 5.27 -7.93 -2.24
N SER A 191 6.33 -8.43 -2.85
CA SER A 191 7.52 -8.81 -2.12
C SER A 191 8.22 -7.62 -1.48
N ILE A 192 8.14 -6.42 -2.07
CA ILE A 192 8.78 -5.21 -1.53
C ILE A 192 8.26 -4.89 -0.12
N PRO A 193 6.96 -4.63 0.11
CA PRO A 193 6.47 -4.35 1.45
C PRO A 193 6.60 -5.55 2.39
N ALA A 194 6.44 -6.78 1.88
CA ALA A 194 6.59 -7.98 2.70
C ALA A 194 8.01 -8.13 3.26
N ILE A 195 9.03 -7.93 2.40
CA ILE A 195 10.44 -7.96 2.80
C ILE A 195 10.72 -6.79 3.74
N SER A 196 10.31 -5.57 3.41
CA SER A 196 10.56 -4.39 4.24
C SER A 196 10.02 -4.56 5.67
N VAL A 197 8.77 -4.97 5.81
CA VAL A 197 8.14 -5.20 7.12
C VAL A 197 8.86 -6.34 7.87
N THR A 198 9.13 -7.45 7.19
CA THR A 198 9.78 -8.60 7.81
C THR A 198 11.19 -8.25 8.29
N VAL A 199 11.95 -7.47 7.51
CA VAL A 199 13.29 -6.99 7.89
C VAL A 199 13.22 -6.10 9.12
N VAL A 200 12.31 -5.11 9.13
CA VAL A 200 12.14 -4.20 10.28
C VAL A 200 11.78 -4.96 11.55
N LEU A 201 10.93 -6.00 11.45
CA LEU A 201 10.57 -6.84 12.59
C LEU A 201 11.67 -7.83 13.00
N SER A 202 12.64 -8.09 12.12
CA SER A 202 13.69 -9.10 12.34
C SER A 202 14.97 -8.55 12.93
N LEU A 203 15.21 -7.25 12.78
CA LEU A 203 16.41 -6.57 13.25
C LEU A 203 16.05 -5.70 14.44
N ASP A 204 16.85 -5.79 15.50
CA ASP A 204 16.76 -4.84 16.62
C ASP A 204 17.42 -3.51 16.25
N GLU A 205 17.16 -2.44 17.00
CA GLU A 205 17.55 -1.04 16.77
C GLU A 205 18.78 -0.84 15.86
N VAL A 206 18.56 -0.78 14.54
CA VAL A 206 19.61 -0.39 13.59
C VAL A 206 19.59 1.12 13.51
N GLU A 207 20.54 1.79 14.17
CA GLU A 207 20.69 3.24 14.05
C GLU A 207 20.74 3.66 12.58
N ALA A 208 19.90 4.65 12.23
CA ALA A 208 19.75 5.14 10.86
C ALA A 208 21.03 5.84 10.38
N SER A 209 22.01 5.05 9.94
CA SER A 209 23.30 5.49 9.41
C SER A 209 23.49 4.95 7.98
N ARG A 210 24.41 5.53 7.21
CA ARG A 210 24.75 4.98 5.89
C ARG A 210 25.30 3.54 5.97
N ALA A 211 25.84 3.14 7.13
CA ALA A 211 26.28 1.78 7.39
C ALA A 211 25.11 0.81 7.64
N ALA A 212 23.94 1.31 8.05
CA ALA A 212 22.73 0.50 8.28
C ALA A 212 22.31 -0.28 7.04
N VAL A 213 22.40 0.32 5.86
CA VAL A 213 22.06 -0.37 4.60
C VAL A 213 22.99 -1.58 4.37
N GLY A 214 24.29 -1.42 4.66
CA GLY A 214 25.26 -2.52 4.60
C GLY A 214 24.92 -3.63 5.60
N GLN A 215 24.62 -3.27 6.85
CA GLN A 215 24.27 -4.23 7.90
C GLN A 215 22.97 -4.98 7.59
N VAL A 216 21.94 -4.29 7.06
CA VAL A 216 20.69 -4.93 6.60
C VAL A 216 20.98 -5.94 5.49
N VAL A 217 21.81 -5.57 4.50
CA VAL A 217 22.18 -6.50 3.42
C VAL A 217 22.95 -7.70 3.96
N LEU A 218 23.88 -7.51 4.89
CA LEU A 218 24.62 -8.60 5.54
C LEU A 218 23.67 -9.55 6.29
N ALA A 219 22.71 -9.00 7.04
CA ALA A 219 21.70 -9.79 7.76
C ALA A 219 20.82 -10.61 6.81
N LEU A 220 20.38 -10.00 5.71
CA LEU A 220 19.62 -10.69 4.66
C LEU A 220 20.39 -11.87 4.06
N LEU A 221 21.70 -11.70 3.84
CA LEU A 221 22.58 -12.73 3.30
C LEU A 221 23.04 -13.76 4.35
N GLY A 222 22.82 -13.50 5.64
CA GLY A 222 23.30 -14.35 6.74
C GLY A 222 24.81 -14.27 6.95
N ILE A 223 25.41 -13.16 6.53
CA ILE A 223 26.82 -12.87 6.76
C ILE A 223 26.91 -12.19 8.13
N PRO A 224 27.78 -12.65 9.05
CA PRO A 224 27.92 -12.02 10.36
C PRO A 224 28.31 -10.55 10.21
N GLY A 225 27.70 -9.69 11.03
CA GLY A 225 27.91 -8.25 11.06
C GLY A 225 27.51 -7.68 12.42
N ASP A 226 27.50 -6.35 12.53
CA ASP A 226 27.22 -5.64 13.79
C ASP A 226 25.72 -5.41 14.00
N TYR A 227 24.88 -6.34 13.51
CA TYR A 227 23.42 -6.28 13.65
C TYR A 227 22.95 -7.28 14.69
N GLU A 228 21.91 -6.91 15.44
CA GLU A 228 21.23 -7.81 16.36
C GLU A 228 19.95 -8.35 15.73
N VAL A 229 19.73 -9.66 15.87
CA VAL A 229 18.59 -10.36 15.28
C VAL A 229 17.53 -10.56 16.34
N ALA A 230 16.51 -9.70 16.31
CA ALA A 230 15.33 -9.83 17.17
C ALA A 230 14.46 -11.04 16.79
N TRP A 231 14.31 -11.30 15.48
CA TRP A 231 13.46 -12.39 14.98
C TRP A 231 14.09 -13.18 13.83
N GLY A 232 14.86 -14.21 14.18
CA GLY A 232 15.56 -15.09 13.23
C GLY A 232 14.67 -15.78 12.18
N PRO A 233 13.45 -16.26 12.50
CA PRO A 233 12.53 -16.81 11.50
C PRO A 233 12.14 -15.82 10.40
N GLY A 234 12.07 -14.52 10.70
CA GLY A 234 11.75 -13.50 9.70
C GLY A 234 12.80 -13.39 8.60
N LEU A 235 14.08 -13.46 8.95
CA LEU A 235 15.16 -13.48 7.95
C LEU A 235 15.09 -14.69 7.02
N TRP A 236 14.66 -15.86 7.52
CA TRP A 236 14.42 -17.04 6.69
C TRP A 236 13.25 -16.84 5.73
N ILE A 237 12.17 -16.18 6.16
CA ILE A 237 11.04 -15.82 5.29
C ILE A 237 11.52 -14.92 4.15
N VAL A 238 12.32 -13.89 4.46
CA VAL A 238 12.85 -12.98 3.43
C VAL A 238 13.73 -13.72 2.42
N ARG A 239 14.62 -14.60 2.89
CA ARG A 239 15.44 -15.44 2.02
C ARG A 239 14.59 -16.37 1.15
N GLY A 240 13.55 -16.97 1.72
CA GLY A 240 12.59 -17.82 1.00
C GLY A 240 11.87 -17.06 -0.12
N ILE A 241 11.35 -15.87 0.18
CA ILE A 241 10.71 -14.99 -0.81
C ILE A 241 11.72 -14.62 -1.91
N THR A 242 12.94 -14.25 -1.54
CA THR A 242 13.99 -13.85 -2.49
C THR A 242 14.36 -15.00 -3.42
N LEU A 243 14.57 -16.21 -2.89
CA LEU A 243 14.85 -17.41 -3.68
C LEU A 243 13.68 -17.78 -4.60
N ALA A 244 12.44 -17.65 -4.12
CA ALA A 244 11.26 -17.91 -4.94
C ALA A 244 11.16 -16.94 -6.14
N LEU A 245 11.47 -15.66 -5.93
CA LEU A 245 11.49 -14.66 -7.01
C LEU A 245 12.58 -14.95 -8.04
N ILE A 246 13.81 -15.22 -7.59
CA ILE A 246 14.93 -15.56 -8.48
C ILE A 246 14.63 -16.84 -9.27
N GLY A 247 14.18 -17.89 -8.58
CA GLY A 247 13.80 -19.16 -9.20
C GLY A 247 12.67 -18.97 -10.22
N GLY A 248 11.66 -18.18 -9.90
CA GLY A 248 10.56 -17.82 -10.80
C GLY A 248 11.03 -17.06 -12.04
N ALA A 249 11.97 -16.11 -11.89
CA ALA A 249 12.56 -15.36 -13.00
C ALA A 249 13.35 -16.27 -13.95
N ILE A 250 14.16 -17.18 -13.38
CA ILE A 250 14.94 -18.14 -14.18
C ILE A 250 14.01 -19.12 -14.90
N TRP A 251 12.98 -19.62 -14.22
CA TRP A 251 12.01 -20.54 -14.81
C TRP A 251 11.25 -19.93 -15.98
N THR A 252 10.75 -18.69 -15.80
CA THR A 252 9.99 -17.98 -16.84
C THR A 252 10.84 -17.67 -18.07
N THR A 253 12.10 -17.28 -17.89
CA THR A 253 13.05 -17.04 -18.99
C THR A 253 13.49 -18.33 -19.69
N ALA A 254 13.64 -19.44 -18.96
CA ALA A 254 13.92 -20.74 -19.55
C ALA A 254 12.75 -21.25 -20.41
N ARG A 255 11.51 -21.05 -19.94
CA ARG A 255 10.29 -21.44 -20.67
C ARG A 255 10.08 -20.63 -21.93
N SER A 256 10.30 -19.30 -21.88
CA SER A 256 10.15 -18.45 -23.07
C SER A 256 11.17 -18.80 -24.16
N LYS A 257 12.42 -19.11 -23.78
CA LYS A 257 13.45 -19.60 -24.71
C LYS A 257 13.08 -20.93 -25.38
N ARG A 258 12.47 -21.85 -24.63
CA ARG A 258 12.04 -23.16 -25.16
C ARG A 258 10.92 -23.02 -26.18
N SER A 259 9.88 -22.24 -25.89
CA SER A 259 8.79 -21.98 -26.84
C SER A 259 9.25 -21.21 -28.09
N ALA A 260 10.24 -20.32 -27.95
CA ALA A 260 10.82 -19.63 -29.11
C ALA A 260 11.59 -20.58 -30.05
N ARG A 261 12.20 -21.64 -29.49
CA ARG A 261 12.94 -22.65 -30.26
C ARG A 261 11.99 -23.62 -30.97
N GLU A 262 10.92 -24.05 -30.30
CA GLU A 262 9.88 -24.92 -30.90
C GLU A 262 9.09 -24.25 -32.04
N ASN A 263 8.98 -22.91 -32.03
CA ASN A 263 8.32 -22.17 -33.12
C ASN A 263 9.26 -21.81 -34.29
N ALA A 264 10.56 -22.09 -34.15
CA ALA A 264 11.58 -21.81 -35.17
C ALA A 264 11.99 -23.06 -35.97
N GLU A 265 11.55 -24.24 -35.53
CA GLU A 265 11.67 -25.54 -36.22
C GLU A 265 10.37 -25.85 -36.98
#